data_AF-A0A920T9R9-F1
#
_entry.id   AF-A0A920T9R9-F1
#
_cell.length_a   1.000
_cell.length_b   1.000
_cell.length_c   1.000
_cell.angle_alpha   90.00
_cell.angle_beta   90.00
_cell.angle_gamma   90.00
#
_symmetry.space_group_name_H-M   'P 1'
#
loop_
_entity.id
_entity.type
_entity.pdbx_description
1 polymer ?
#
loop_
_entity_poly.entity_id
_entity_poly.type
_entity_poly.pdbx_seq_one_letter_code
_entity_poly.pdbx_strand_id
1 'polypeptide(L)'
;MVWIPGDVFEMGTRDGGSNQDEFPPHKVELDGFYIDVHEVTNAEFERFVTASGYVTAAEKKPDFSSVREGSKRTEAKILPELNRPGSICMKQG
;
A
#
# COMPACT_ATOMS: atom_id res chain seq x y z
N MET A 1 -16.40 2.78 -11.67
CA MET A 1 -15.90 1.53 -12.27
C MET A 1 -16.23 1.42 -13.76
N VAL A 2 -15.36 0.73 -14.51
CA VAL A 2 -15.52 0.33 -15.92
C VAL A 2 -15.15 -1.15 -16.07
N TRP A 3 -15.81 -1.86 -16.99
CA TRP A 3 -15.52 -3.27 -17.29
C TRP A 3 -14.29 -3.39 -18.20
N ILE A 4 -13.33 -4.23 -17.79
CA ILE A 4 -12.17 -4.63 -18.58
C ILE A 4 -12.36 -6.10 -18.96
N PRO A 5 -12.40 -6.45 -20.25
CA PRO A 5 -12.50 -7.84 -20.67
C PRO A 5 -11.24 -8.61 -20.29
N GLY A 6 -11.40 -9.90 -19.97
CA GLY A 6 -10.26 -10.79 -19.68
C GLY A 6 -9.46 -11.09 -20.93
N ASP A 7 -8.14 -11.20 -20.78
CA ASP A 7 -7.19 -11.50 -21.85
C ASP A 7 -5.84 -11.96 -21.27
N VAL A 8 -4.93 -12.36 -22.15
CA VAL A 8 -3.53 -12.64 -21.86
C VAL A 8 -2.68 -11.45 -22.28
N PHE A 9 -1.87 -10.91 -21.37
CA PHE A 9 -0.92 -9.82 -21.67
C PHE A 9 0.47 -10.10 -21.11
N GLU A 10 1.49 -9.37 -21.58
CA GLU A 10 2.85 -9.41 -21.05
C GLU A 10 2.98 -8.41 -19.91
N MET A 11 3.18 -8.89 -18.68
CA MET A 11 3.38 -8.06 -17.48
C MET A 11 4.87 -7.96 -17.16
N GLY A 12 5.32 -6.75 -16.80
CA GLY A 12 6.73 -6.42 -16.60
C GLY A 12 7.34 -5.71 -17.81
N THR A 13 8.67 -5.55 -17.82
CA THR A 13 9.37 -4.78 -18.86
C THR A 13 10.70 -5.42 -19.27
N ARG A 14 11.18 -5.08 -20.47
CA ARG A 14 12.49 -5.51 -21.02
C ARG A 14 13.53 -4.39 -20.94
N ASP A 15 13.15 -3.21 -20.46
CA ASP A 15 13.97 -2.00 -20.52
C ASP A 15 15.02 -1.97 -19.42
N GLY A 16 16.30 -2.04 -19.78
CA GLY A 16 17.42 -2.17 -18.83
C GLY A 16 17.59 -1.06 -17.79
N GLY A 17 16.76 -0.01 -17.82
CA GLY A 17 16.67 1.03 -16.78
C GLY A 17 15.63 0.77 -15.69
N SER A 18 14.81 -0.28 -15.83
CA SER A 18 13.76 -0.62 -14.87
C SER A 18 14.29 -1.32 -13.61
N ASN A 19 13.49 -1.28 -12.54
CA ASN A 19 13.84 -1.93 -11.28
C ASN A 19 13.89 -3.46 -11.46
N GLN A 20 14.75 -4.14 -10.70
CA GLN A 20 14.90 -5.60 -10.79
C GLN A 20 13.57 -6.34 -10.57
N ASP A 21 12.69 -5.79 -9.74
CA ASP A 21 11.38 -6.38 -9.42
C ASP A 21 10.35 -6.22 -10.57
N GLU A 22 10.67 -5.47 -11.62
CA GLU A 22 9.84 -5.32 -12.83
C GLU A 22 10.20 -6.35 -13.93
N PHE A 23 11.21 -7.20 -13.68
CA PHE A 23 11.75 -8.18 -14.61
C PHE A 23 11.63 -9.63 -14.11
N PRO A 24 11.70 -10.62 -15.02
CA PRO A 24 11.53 -10.48 -16.47
C PRO A 24 10.04 -10.36 -16.83
N PRO A 25 9.73 -9.86 -18.04
CA PRO A 25 8.36 -9.90 -18.51
C PRO A 25 7.88 -11.33 -18.68
N HIS A 26 6.63 -11.57 -18.31
CA HIS A 26 5.99 -12.88 -18.40
C HIS A 26 4.52 -12.73 -18.77
N LYS A 27 3.94 -13.79 -19.33
CA LYS A 27 2.52 -13.80 -19.71
C LYS A 27 1.65 -14.01 -18.48
N VAL A 28 0.64 -13.17 -18.34
CA VAL A 28 -0.39 -13.26 -17.32
C VAL A 28 -1.75 -13.33 -18.00
N GLU A 29 -2.56 -14.31 -17.60
CA GLU A 29 -3.95 -14.47 -18.02
C GLU A 29 -4.85 -14.00 -16.88
N LEU A 30 -5.79 -13.10 -17.18
CA LEU A 30 -6.75 -12.59 -16.23
C LEU A 30 -8.17 -12.75 -16.77
N ASP A 31 -9.10 -13.09 -15.89
CA ASP A 31 -10.53 -12.98 -16.16
C ASP A 31 -10.95 -11.50 -16.27
N GLY A 32 -12.11 -11.25 -16.88
CA GLY A 32 -12.68 -9.92 -16.95
C GLY A 32 -13.09 -9.38 -15.57
N PHE A 33 -12.85 -8.10 -15.31
CA PHE A 33 -13.10 -7.47 -14.02
C PHE A 33 -13.48 -6.00 -14.16
N TYR A 34 -13.98 -5.42 -13.07
CA TYR A 34 -14.25 -3.99 -12.98
C TYR A 34 -13.10 -3.26 -12.27
N ILE A 35 -12.69 -2.11 -12.81
CA ILE A 35 -11.74 -1.20 -12.15
C ILE A 35 -12.29 0.22 -12.11
N ASP A 36 -11.96 1.00 -11.09
CA ASP A 36 -12.34 2.41 -11.06
C ASP A 36 -11.58 3.23 -12.10
N VAL A 37 -12.27 4.22 -12.67
CA VAL A 37 -11.74 5.11 -13.71
C VAL A 37 -10.80 6.16 -13.12
N HIS A 38 -10.96 6.44 -11.82
CA HIS A 38 -10.17 7.39 -11.06
C HIS A 38 -9.73 6.77 -9.75
N GLU A 39 -8.65 7.30 -9.18
CA GLU A 39 -8.26 6.98 -7.81
C GLU A 39 -9.35 7.41 -6.81
N VAL A 40 -9.39 6.74 -5.66
CA VAL A 40 -10.32 7.12 -4.58
C VAL A 40 -9.99 8.53 -4.12
N THR A 41 -10.96 9.44 -4.27
CA THR A 41 -10.81 10.83 -3.88
C THR A 41 -10.96 11.02 -2.37
N ASN A 42 -10.43 12.13 -1.85
CA ASN A 42 -10.63 12.50 -0.44
C ASN A 42 -12.11 12.55 -0.05
N ALA A 43 -12.96 13.09 -0.92
CA ALA A 43 -14.40 13.18 -0.65
C ALA A 43 -15.08 11.80 -0.61
N GLU A 44 -14.64 10.85 -1.42
CA GLU A 44 -15.13 9.46 -1.37
C GLU A 44 -14.67 8.74 -0.12
N PHE A 45 -13.39 8.88 0.23
CA PHE A 45 -12.84 8.28 1.43
C PHE A 45 -13.46 8.87 2.70
N GLU A 46 -13.74 10.17 2.73
CA GLU A 46 -14.45 10.84 3.83
C GLU A 46 -15.85 10.24 4.03
N ARG A 47 -16.63 10.04 2.95
CA ARG A 47 -17.94 9.39 3.03
C ARG A 47 -17.84 7.99 3.65
N PHE A 48 -16.82 7.22 3.27
CA PHE A 48 -16.56 5.91 3.85
C PHE A 48 -16.26 6.00 5.35
N VAL A 49 -15.40 6.92 5.77
CA VAL A 49 -15.05 7.13 7.19
C VAL A 49 -16.28 7.56 7.99
N THR A 50 -17.07 8.51 7.50
CA THR A 50 -18.29 8.96 8.17
C THR A 50 -19.30 7.83 8.33
N ALA A 51 -19.47 6.98 7.31
CA ALA A 51 -20.44 5.89 7.34
C ALA A 51 -20.01 4.70 8.22
N SER A 52 -18.71 4.40 8.28
CA SER A 52 -18.19 3.20 8.96
C SER A 52 -17.53 3.47 10.32
N GLY A 53 -17.16 4.73 10.60
CA GLY A 53 -16.31 5.07 11.75
C GLY A 53 -14.88 4.54 11.63
N TYR A 54 -14.39 4.28 10.42
CA TYR A 54 -13.08 3.69 10.19
C TYR A 54 -11.93 4.61 10.65
N VAL A 55 -11.01 4.05 11.44
CA VAL A 55 -9.75 4.71 11.85
C VAL A 55 -8.60 4.09 11.07
N THR A 56 -7.86 4.91 10.33
CA THR A 56 -6.79 4.44 9.45
C THR A 56 -5.60 3.88 10.24
N ALA A 57 -4.74 3.09 9.57
CA ALA A 57 -3.51 2.60 10.18
C ALA A 57 -2.59 3.76 10.62
N ALA A 58 -2.59 4.88 9.89
CA ALA A 58 -1.80 6.05 10.24
C ALA A 58 -2.29 6.73 11.53
N GLU A 59 -3.59 6.68 11.82
CA GLU A 59 -4.18 7.26 13.03
C GLU A 59 -4.02 6.37 14.27
N LYS A 60 -3.63 5.10 14.10
CA LYS A 60 -3.39 4.18 15.20
C LYS A 60 -1.98 4.36 15.73
N LYS A 61 -1.82 4.22 17.05
CA LYS A 61 -0.50 4.10 17.65
C LYS A 61 0.16 2.83 17.09
N PRO A 62 1.39 2.92 16.58
CA PRO A 62 2.15 1.75 16.17
C PRO A 62 2.18 0.64 17.22
N ASP A 63 1.81 -0.56 16.79
CA ASP A 63 2.00 -1.79 17.55
C ASP A 63 3.20 -2.56 16.99
N PHE A 64 4.19 -2.81 17.85
CA PHE A 64 5.41 -3.51 17.49
C PHE A 64 5.22 -5.01 17.31
N SER A 65 4.06 -5.58 17.67
CA SER A 65 3.71 -6.98 17.40
C SER A 65 3.76 -7.33 15.90
N SER A 66 3.57 -6.32 15.03
CA SER A 66 3.61 -6.45 13.57
C SER A 66 4.99 -6.25 12.95
N VAL A 67 6.01 -5.96 13.77
CA VAL A 67 7.37 -5.75 13.27
C VAL A 67 8.00 -7.09 12.93
N ARG A 68 8.47 -7.22 11.68
CA ARG A 68 9.20 -8.39 11.21
C ARG A 68 10.39 -8.71 12.11
N GLU A 69 10.51 -9.99 12.46
CA GLU A 69 11.64 -10.52 13.22
C GLU A 69 12.98 -10.16 12.55
N GLY A 70 13.94 -9.66 13.34
CA GLY A 70 15.23 -9.15 12.85
C GLY A 70 15.24 -7.68 12.42
N SER A 71 14.11 -6.97 12.51
CA SER A 71 14.06 -5.52 12.28
C SER A 71 14.92 -4.74 13.27
N LYS A 72 15.63 -3.72 12.78
CA LYS A 72 16.39 -2.78 13.63
C LYS A 72 15.47 -1.83 14.42
N ARG A 73 14.19 -1.72 14.04
CA ARG A 73 13.17 -0.91 14.72
C ARG A 73 12.56 -1.74 15.85
N THR A 74 13.02 -1.52 17.07
CA THR A 74 12.50 -2.15 18.29
C THR A 74 11.83 -1.10 19.18
N GLU A 75 10.90 -1.52 20.05
CA GLU A 75 10.18 -0.61 20.95
C GLU A 75 11.14 0.21 21.82
N ALA A 76 12.17 -0.43 22.37
CA ALA A 76 13.22 0.23 23.16
C ALA A 76 14.04 1.29 22.40
N LYS A 77 13.99 1.32 21.06
CA LYS A 77 14.70 2.30 20.22
C LYS A 77 13.82 3.45 19.76
N ILE A 78 12.51 3.39 19.99
CA ILE A 78 11.61 4.52 19.76
C ILE A 78 11.37 5.19 21.09
N LEU A 79 11.75 6.46 21.16
CA LEU A 79 11.42 7.28 22.32
C LEU A 79 9.88 7.28 22.52
N PRO A 80 9.35 6.97 23.72
CA PRO A 80 7.91 6.82 23.94
C PRO A 80 7.08 8.03 23.45
N GLU A 81 7.62 9.23 23.54
CA GLU A 81 7.03 10.48 23.06
C GLU A 81 6.92 10.59 21.53
N LEU A 82 7.75 9.85 20.79
CA LEU A 82 7.70 9.78 19.33
C LEU A 82 6.75 8.69 18.84
N ASN A 83 6.34 7.74 19.68
CA ASN A 83 5.40 6.68 19.32
C ASN A 83 3.94 7.16 19.37
N ARG A 84 3.61 8.08 18.46
CA ARG A 84 2.28 8.66 18.25
C ARG A 84 1.71 8.25 16.88
N PRO A 85 0.41 8.43 16.62
CA PRO A 85 -0.15 8.28 15.28
C PRO A 85 0.70 8.97 14.20
N GLY A 86 0.93 8.27 13.08
CA GLY A 86 1.74 8.75 11.94
C GLY A 86 3.26 8.56 12.07
N SER A 87 3.77 8.06 13.20
CA SER A 87 5.22 8.02 13.48
C SER A 87 6.02 6.94 12.74
N ILE A 88 5.39 5.88 12.22
CA ILE A 88 6.10 4.80 11.48
C ILE A 88 6.37 5.12 10.01
N CYS A 89 5.69 6.13 9.45
CA CYS A 89 5.62 6.35 8.00
C CYS A 89 6.76 7.19 7.41
N MET A 90 7.60 7.83 8.21
CA MET A 90 8.66 8.71 7.68
C MET A 90 10.03 8.19 8.11
N LYS A 91 10.91 7.87 7.16
CA LYS A 91 12.35 8.01 7.43
C LYS A 91 12.56 9.51 7.65
N GLN A 92 12.81 9.93 8.88
CA GLN A 92 13.45 11.22 9.10
C GLN A 92 14.79 11.17 8.36
N GLY A 93 14.93 12.00 7.32
CA GLY A 93 16.15 12.11 6.52
C GLY A 93 17.34 12.61 7.34
#